data_AF-A0A2D9F7R3-F1
#
_entry.id   AF-A0A2D9F7R3-F1
#
_cell.length_a   1.000
_cell.length_b   1.000
_cell.length_c   1.000
_cell.angle_alpha   90.00
_cell.angle_beta   90.00
_cell.angle_gamma   90.00
#
_symmetry.space_group_name_H-M   'P 1'
#
loop_
_entity.id
_entity.type
_entity.pdbx_description
1 polymer ?
#
loop_
_entity_poly.entity_id
_entity_poly.type
_entity_poly.pdbx_seq_one_letter_code
_entity_poly.pdbx_strand_id
1 'polypeptide(L)'
;MFLIFLPIIVSIFGNDDEPDSRKTTMPIPAAAKSVATPPPAHVETATTALGQMEQAFEGRLSQRDIKYRLDKALIAFGEPINDDTYRRAGSALVVMRKDTGVPEMDILRCIVASNAGQYGSFADMAAVCATILKR
;
A
#
# COMPACT_ATOMS: atom_id res chain seq x y z
N MET A 1 30.91 -25.76 -18.66
CA MET A 1 29.60 -26.31 -19.06
C MET A 1 29.21 -27.37 -18.05
N PHE A 2 28.41 -27.00 -17.04
CA PHE A 2 27.69 -27.93 -16.16
C PHE A 2 26.40 -27.20 -15.74
N LEU A 3 25.28 -27.64 -16.31
CA LEU A 3 23.93 -27.18 -16.03
C LEU A 3 23.42 -27.94 -14.81
N ILE A 4 23.06 -27.23 -13.75
CA ILE A 4 22.33 -27.82 -12.61
C ILE A 4 20.86 -27.45 -12.77
N PHE A 5 20.07 -28.46 -13.15
CA PHE A 5 18.61 -28.42 -13.15
C PHE A 5 18.10 -28.69 -11.73
N LEU A 6 17.25 -27.81 -11.21
CA LEU A 6 16.41 -28.07 -10.02
C LEU A 6 14.93 -27.99 -10.43
N PRO A 7 14.11 -29.03 -10.17
CA PRO A 7 12.67 -29.00 -10.47
C PRO A 7 11.80 -28.56 -9.28
N ILE A 8 10.82 -27.70 -9.60
CA ILE A 8 9.37 -27.74 -9.29
C ILE A 8 8.94 -27.99 -7.83
N ILE A 9 8.17 -27.05 -7.26
CA ILE A 9 6.91 -27.34 -6.53
C ILE A 9 5.88 -26.23 -6.83
N VAL A 10 4.84 -26.58 -7.59
CA VAL A 10 3.57 -25.85 -7.71
C VAL A 10 2.65 -26.38 -6.60
N SER A 11 2.11 -25.50 -5.76
CA SER A 11 1.00 -25.84 -4.85
C SER A 11 -0.23 -25.05 -5.27
N ILE A 12 -1.19 -25.78 -5.83
CA ILE A 12 -2.56 -25.33 -6.10
C ILE A 12 -3.39 -25.84 -4.91
N PHE A 13 -3.97 -24.93 -4.13
CA PHE A 13 -5.08 -25.26 -3.23
C PHE A 13 -6.24 -24.34 -3.58
N GLY A 14 -7.21 -24.93 -4.27
CA GLY A 14 -8.57 -24.41 -4.35
C GLY A 14 -9.30 -24.66 -3.05
N ASN A 15 -10.19 -23.74 -2.69
CA ASN A 15 -11.24 -23.97 -1.72
C ASN A 15 -12.52 -23.41 -2.34
N ASP A 16 -13.30 -24.32 -2.93
CA ASP A 16 -14.71 -24.14 -3.25
C ASP A 16 -15.51 -24.48 -1.99
N ASP A 17 -16.24 -23.51 -1.42
CA ASP A 17 -17.27 -23.80 -0.43
C ASP A 17 -18.41 -22.76 -0.53
N GLU A 18 -19.47 -23.17 -1.22
CA GLU A 18 -20.84 -22.64 -1.17
C GLU A 18 -21.72 -23.88 -0.88
N PRO A 19 -22.65 -23.87 0.10
CA PRO A 19 -24.05 -23.58 -0.26
C PRO A 19 -25.01 -23.06 0.85
N ASP A 20 -26.13 -22.55 0.35
CA ASP A 20 -27.52 -22.61 0.85
C ASP A 20 -27.97 -21.84 2.11
N SER A 21 -28.78 -20.79 1.84
CA SER A 21 -30.21 -20.73 2.18
C SER A 21 -30.66 -20.85 3.64
N ARG A 22 -31.25 -19.75 4.14
CA ARG A 22 -32.49 -19.81 4.92
C ARG A 22 -33.29 -18.50 4.78
N LYS A 23 -34.35 -18.61 3.98
CA LYS A 23 -35.52 -17.73 4.00
C LYS A 23 -36.32 -18.01 5.28
N THR A 24 -36.51 -17.01 6.13
CA THR A 24 -37.61 -17.01 7.13
C THR A 24 -38.08 -15.58 7.34
N THR A 25 -39.26 -15.30 6.79
CA THR A 25 -40.06 -14.10 7.01
C THR A 25 -41.00 -14.38 8.18
N MET A 26 -41.03 -13.51 9.18
CA MET A 26 -42.22 -13.29 10.02
C MET A 26 -42.35 -11.80 10.37
N PRO A 27 -43.58 -11.27 10.46
CA PRO A 27 -43.85 -9.85 10.66
C PRO A 27 -43.74 -9.46 12.14
N ILE A 28 -43.05 -8.35 12.42
CA ILE A 28 -42.97 -7.76 13.76
C ILE A 28 -43.96 -6.60 13.85
N PRO A 29 -44.83 -6.56 14.87
CA PRO A 29 -45.86 -5.54 15.06
C PRO A 29 -45.29 -4.17 15.44
N ALA A 30 -46.01 -3.14 15.02
CA ALA A 30 -45.70 -1.74 15.19
C ALA A 30 -45.73 -1.26 16.66
N ALA A 31 -44.99 -0.17 16.87
CA ALA A 31 -45.09 0.82 17.95
C ALA A 31 -44.31 0.56 19.25
N ALA A 32 -43.05 1.02 19.24
CA ALA A 32 -42.53 1.86 20.31
C ALA A 32 -41.67 2.96 19.68
N LYS A 33 -42.17 4.21 19.72
CA LYS A 33 -41.38 5.42 19.45
C LYS A 33 -40.29 5.50 20.51
N SER A 34 -39.12 4.95 20.22
CA SER A 34 -37.88 5.33 20.87
C SER A 34 -37.09 6.10 19.83
N VAL A 35 -37.00 7.41 20.03
CA VAL A 35 -36.11 8.28 19.27
C VAL A 35 -34.69 7.87 19.67
N ALA A 36 -34.18 6.84 19.01
CA ALA A 36 -32.77 6.51 19.04
C ALA A 36 -32.07 7.64 18.29
N THR A 37 -31.50 8.58 19.05
CA THR A 37 -30.44 9.44 18.54
C THR A 37 -29.43 8.53 17.85
N PRO A 38 -29.20 8.65 16.53
CA PRO A 38 -28.15 7.87 15.89
C PRO A 38 -26.86 8.15 16.68
N PRO A 39 -26.08 7.12 17.05
CA PRO A 39 -24.75 7.35 17.60
C PRO A 39 -24.06 8.33 16.65
N PRO A 40 -23.30 9.32 17.17
CA PRO A 40 -22.59 10.25 16.30
C PRO A 40 -21.86 9.38 15.30
N ALA A 41 -22.15 9.57 14.01
CA ALA A 41 -21.44 8.90 12.95
C ALA A 41 -19.97 9.16 13.28
N HIS A 42 -19.28 8.14 13.80
CA HIS A 42 -17.85 8.16 13.86
C HIS A 42 -17.50 8.34 12.39
N VAL A 43 -17.16 9.57 12.03
CA VAL A 43 -16.41 9.85 10.82
C VAL A 43 -15.13 9.10 11.10
N GLU A 44 -15.17 7.80 10.82
CA GLU A 44 -14.02 6.94 10.74
C GLU A 44 -13.28 7.58 9.57
N THR A 45 -12.44 8.55 9.90
CA THR A 45 -11.49 9.15 8.99
C THR A 45 -10.54 8.01 8.68
N ALA A 46 -10.97 7.12 7.80
CA ALA A 46 -10.19 6.05 7.23
C ALA A 46 -8.91 6.73 6.76
N THR A 47 -7.86 6.56 7.56
CA THR A 47 -6.67 7.38 7.42
C THR A 47 -6.00 6.86 6.17
N THR A 48 -6.15 7.60 5.07
CA THR A 48 -5.66 7.20 3.75
C THR A 48 -4.17 6.89 3.83
N ALA A 49 -3.66 6.00 2.96
CA ALA A 49 -2.24 5.66 2.94
C ALA A 49 -1.36 6.91 2.84
N LEU A 50 -1.79 7.89 2.05
CA LEU A 50 -1.10 9.18 1.90
C LEU A 50 -1.12 10.02 3.18
N GLY A 51 -2.22 10.01 3.94
CA GLY A 51 -2.28 10.68 5.24
C GLY A 51 -1.37 10.04 6.28
N GLN A 52 -1.26 8.71 6.28
CA GLN A 52 -0.30 7.99 7.12
C GLN A 52 1.15 8.32 6.72
N MET A 53 1.43 8.41 5.42
CA MET A 53 2.76 8.80 4.93
C MET A 53 3.14 10.23 5.32
N GLU A 54 2.22 11.19 5.24
CA GLU A 54 2.49 12.58 5.66
C GLU A 54 2.91 12.66 7.13
N GLN A 55 2.35 11.79 7.99
CA GLN A 55 2.73 11.71 9.40
C GLN A 55 4.02 10.92 9.64
N ALA A 56 4.29 9.89 8.83
CA ALA A 56 5.42 8.98 9.02
C ALA A 56 6.72 9.48 8.37
N PHE A 57 6.63 10.19 7.25
CA PHE A 57 7.78 10.64 6.48
C PHE A 57 8.51 11.75 7.21
N GLU A 58 9.83 11.77 7.05
CA GLU A 58 10.64 12.81 7.66
C GLU A 58 10.61 14.09 6.84
N GLY A 59 10.48 15.22 7.54
CA GLY A 59 10.35 16.54 6.94
C GLY A 59 8.91 17.03 6.86
N ARG A 60 8.73 18.34 6.78
CA ARG A 60 7.41 18.99 6.67
C ARG A 60 6.92 18.92 5.23
N LEU A 61 6.60 17.72 4.78
CA LEU A 61 6.16 17.44 3.42
C LEU A 61 4.65 17.53 3.34
N SER A 62 4.12 18.13 2.28
CA SER A 62 2.69 18.10 2.05
C SER A 62 2.27 16.75 1.47
N GLN A 63 1.08 16.28 1.83
CA GLN A 63 0.46 15.10 1.20
C GLN A 63 0.46 15.19 -0.34
N ARG A 64 0.28 16.40 -0.90
CA ARG A 64 0.31 16.66 -2.34
C ARG A 64 1.66 16.33 -2.96
N ASP A 65 2.76 16.73 -2.31
CA ASP A 65 4.12 16.50 -2.82
C ASP A 65 4.49 15.02 -2.76
N ILE A 66 4.13 14.35 -1.66
CA ILE A 66 4.31 12.91 -1.49
C ILE A 66 3.57 12.18 -2.61
N LYS A 67 2.27 12.48 -2.79
CA LYS A 67 1.43 11.87 -3.83
C LYS A 67 2.02 12.08 -5.21
N TYR A 68 2.38 13.32 -5.56
CA TYR A 68 2.90 13.64 -6.89
C TYR A 68 4.14 12.81 -7.25
N ARG A 69 5.07 12.64 -6.30
CA ARG A 69 6.29 11.88 -6.55
C ARG A 69 6.06 10.37 -6.52
N LEU A 70 5.20 9.87 -5.63
CA LEU A 70 4.83 8.45 -5.62
C LEU A 70 4.13 8.08 -6.93
N ASP A 71 3.19 8.91 -7.42
CA ASP A 71 2.49 8.67 -8.68
C ASP A 71 3.48 8.51 -9.84
N LYS A 72 4.43 9.44 -9.95
CA LYS A 72 5.47 9.35 -10.98
C LYS A 72 6.29 8.07 -10.89
N ALA A 73 6.67 7.68 -9.68
CA ALA A 73 7.43 6.46 -9.47
C ALA A 73 6.59 5.23 -9.84
N LEU A 74 5.37 5.10 -9.31
CA LEU A 74 4.48 3.97 -9.57
C LEU A 74 4.13 3.84 -11.06
N ILE A 75 3.86 4.95 -11.75
CA ILE A 75 3.66 4.97 -13.21
C ILE A 75 4.89 4.42 -13.93
N ALA A 76 6.11 4.78 -13.49
CA ALA A 76 7.34 4.29 -14.11
C ALA A 76 7.53 2.78 -13.95
N PHE A 77 6.97 2.17 -12.89
CA PHE A 77 6.93 0.71 -12.70
C PHE A 77 5.71 0.03 -13.32
N GLY A 78 4.77 0.77 -13.90
CA GLY A 78 3.51 0.21 -14.40
C GLY A 78 2.56 -0.27 -13.28
N GLU A 79 2.75 0.22 -12.06
CA GLU A 79 1.93 -0.14 -10.90
C GLU A 79 0.61 0.66 -10.88
N PRO A 80 -0.51 0.05 -10.46
CA PRO A 80 -1.78 0.76 -10.36
C PRO A 80 -1.74 1.78 -9.22
N ILE A 81 -2.23 2.98 -9.50
CA ILE A 81 -2.33 4.07 -8.51
C ILE A 81 -3.58 3.86 -7.65
N ASN A 82 -3.42 3.17 -6.53
CA ASN A 82 -4.47 2.95 -5.53
C ASN A 82 -3.89 2.91 -4.10
N ASP A 83 -4.76 2.87 -3.10
CA ASP A 83 -4.37 2.97 -1.68
C ASP A 83 -3.48 1.80 -1.21
N ASP A 84 -3.68 0.59 -1.75
CA ASP A 84 -2.86 -0.59 -1.42
C ASP A 84 -1.42 -0.44 -1.94
N THR A 85 -1.28 0.01 -3.19
CA THR A 85 0.03 0.28 -3.78
C THR A 85 0.74 1.40 -3.04
N TYR A 86 0.02 2.47 -2.69
CA TYR A 86 0.55 3.54 -1.85
C TYR A 86 1.04 3.01 -0.49
N ARG A 87 0.25 2.21 0.22
CA ARG A 87 0.66 1.62 1.51
C ARG A 87 1.95 0.82 1.39
N ARG A 88 2.04 -0.05 0.38
CA ARG A 88 3.23 -0.88 0.14
C ARG A 88 4.46 -0.02 -0.15
N ALA A 89 4.34 0.94 -1.06
CA ALA A 89 5.41 1.86 -1.41
C ALA A 89 5.85 2.72 -0.21
N GLY A 90 4.90 3.29 0.53
CA GLY A 90 5.16 4.08 1.74
C GLY A 90 5.87 3.26 2.82
N SER A 91 5.41 2.02 3.07
CA SER A 91 6.07 1.12 4.02
C SER A 91 7.50 0.79 3.60
N ALA A 92 7.74 0.51 2.31
CA ALA A 92 9.08 0.23 1.81
C ALA A 92 10.03 1.43 2.02
N LEU A 93 9.57 2.65 1.74
CA LEU A 93 10.34 3.87 1.95
C LEU A 93 10.67 4.10 3.43
N VAL A 94 9.70 3.91 4.33
CA VAL A 94 9.93 4.04 5.78
C VAL A 94 10.93 3.01 6.29
N VAL A 95 10.86 1.77 5.82
CA VAL A 95 11.86 0.73 6.15
C VAL A 95 13.24 1.15 5.66
N MET A 96 13.37 1.60 4.41
CA MET A 96 14.65 2.05 3.86
C MET A 96 15.22 3.25 4.61
N ARG A 97 14.40 4.22 5.03
CA ARG A 97 14.88 5.31 5.90
C ARG A 97 15.42 4.75 7.22
N LYS A 98 14.69 3.85 7.89
CA LYS A 98 15.13 3.28 9.17
C LYS A 98 16.47 2.54 9.04
N ASP A 99 16.68 1.84 7.93
CA ASP A 99 17.91 1.06 7.71
C ASP A 99 19.10 1.92 7.26
N THR A 100 18.85 2.97 6.48
CA THR A 100 19.91 3.76 5.82
C THR A 100 20.13 5.14 6.41
N GLY A 101 19.14 5.69 7.10
CA GLY A 101 19.09 7.08 7.54
C GLY A 101 18.74 8.08 6.43
N VAL A 102 18.51 7.61 5.19
CA VAL A 102 18.20 8.47 4.04
C VAL A 102 16.72 8.86 4.05
N PRO A 103 16.36 10.16 3.92
CA PRO A 103 14.97 10.60 3.89
C PRO A 103 14.16 9.96 2.75
N GLU A 104 12.89 9.62 3.01
CA GLU A 104 12.03 8.93 2.04
C GLU A 104 11.91 9.69 0.72
N MET A 105 11.87 11.02 0.78
CA MET A 105 11.74 11.85 -0.42
C MET A 105 12.98 11.93 -1.27
N ASP A 106 14.17 11.71 -0.70
CA ASP A 106 15.40 11.67 -1.46
C ASP A 106 15.57 10.31 -2.13
N ILE A 107 15.19 9.23 -1.45
CA ILE A 107 15.04 7.90 -2.06
C ILE A 107 14.06 7.97 -3.24
N LEU A 108 12.88 8.53 -3.02
CA LEU A 108 11.84 8.66 -4.05
C LEU A 108 12.30 9.53 -5.23
N ARG A 109 13.06 10.60 -4.98
CA ARG A 109 13.67 11.45 -6.02
C ARG A 109 14.67 10.66 -6.86
N CYS A 110 15.48 9.83 -6.23
CA CYS A 110 16.41 8.94 -6.93
C CYS A 110 15.64 7.94 -7.82
N ILE A 111 14.59 7.28 -7.29
CA ILE A 111 13.78 6.33 -8.06
C ILE A 111 13.22 6.97 -9.34
N VAL A 112 12.64 8.17 -9.22
CA VAL A 112 12.09 8.92 -10.37
C VAL A 112 13.19 9.32 -11.37
N ALA A 113 14.40 9.63 -10.89
CA ALA A 113 15.53 9.98 -11.75
C ALA A 113 16.15 8.77 -12.47
N SER A 114 16.06 7.58 -11.87
CA SER A 114 16.71 6.36 -12.38
C SER A 114 15.96 5.63 -13.51
N ASN A 115 14.81 6.16 -13.99
CA ASN A 115 13.95 5.48 -14.99
C ASN A 115 13.68 4.02 -14.61
N ALA A 116 13.14 3.83 -13.41
CA ALA A 116 13.17 2.56 -12.68
C ALA A 116 12.35 1.39 -13.26
N GLY A 117 11.60 1.60 -14.35
CA GLY A 117 10.78 0.55 -14.99
C GLY A 117 11.54 -0.67 -15.51
N GLN A 118 12.87 -0.69 -15.42
CA GLN A 118 13.71 -1.83 -15.81
C GLN A 118 14.31 -2.63 -14.64
N TYR A 119 14.15 -2.18 -13.38
CA TYR A 119 14.94 -2.69 -12.23
C TYR A 119 14.10 -3.42 -11.17
N GLY A 120 13.22 -4.32 -11.57
CA GLY A 120 12.45 -5.16 -10.63
C GLY A 120 11.31 -4.39 -9.95
N SER A 121 11.06 -4.67 -8.67
CA SER A 121 9.96 -4.06 -7.92
C SER A 121 10.30 -2.66 -7.42
N PHE A 122 9.28 -1.87 -7.05
CA PHE A 122 9.46 -0.57 -6.41
C PHE A 122 10.37 -0.65 -5.16
N ALA A 123 10.21 -1.70 -4.35
CA ALA A 123 10.97 -1.89 -3.13
C ALA A 123 12.46 -2.16 -3.41
N ASP A 124 12.76 -2.94 -4.45
CA ASP A 124 14.14 -3.22 -4.86
C ASP A 124 14.85 -1.93 -5.28
N MET A 125 14.18 -1.10 -6.09
CA MET A 125 14.75 0.17 -6.50
C MET A 125 14.90 1.15 -5.33
N ALA A 126 13.96 1.14 -4.37
CA ALA A 126 14.09 1.93 -3.15
C ALA A 126 15.35 1.55 -2.37
N ALA A 127 15.64 0.26 -2.26
CA ALA A 127 16.86 -0.24 -1.61
C ALA A 127 18.14 0.16 -2.37
N VAL A 128 18.13 0.06 -3.70
CA VAL A 128 19.25 0.51 -4.55
C VAL A 128 19.50 2.01 -4.35
N CYS A 129 18.46 2.83 -4.45
CA CYS A 129 18.56 4.28 -4.27
C CYS A 129 19.02 4.67 -2.85
N ALA A 130 18.47 4.04 -1.81
CA ALA A 130 18.89 4.28 -0.44
C ALA A 130 20.38 3.94 -0.23
N THR A 131 20.86 2.85 -0.85
CA THR A 131 22.27 2.46 -0.81
C THR A 131 23.18 3.45 -1.54
N ILE A 132 22.75 3.96 -2.70
CA ILE A 132 23.50 4.96 -3.47
C ILE A 132 23.61 6.27 -2.69
N LEU A 133 22.52 6.73 -2.07
CA LEU A 133 22.44 8.01 -1.37
C LEU A 133 23.13 8.02 0.00
N LYS A 134 23.33 6.85 0.62
CA LYS A 134 24.01 6.72 1.91
C LYS A 134 25.53 6.93 1.84
N ARG A 135 26.13 6.80 0.66
CA ARG A 135 27.59 6.93 0.45
C ARG A 135 28.05 8.37 0.56
#